data_AF-A0AAD7PKR2-F1
#
_entry.id   AF-A0AAD7PKR2-F1
#
_cell.length_a   1.000
_cell.length_b   1.000
_cell.length_c   1.000
_cell.angle_alpha   90.00
_cell.angle_beta   90.00
_cell.angle_gamma   90.00
#
_symmetry.space_group_name_H-M   'P 1'
#
loop_
_entity.id
_entity.type
_entity.pdbx_description
1 polymer ?
#
loop_
_entity_poly.entity_id
_entity_poly.type
_entity_poly.pdbx_seq_one_letter_code
_entity_poly.pdbx_strand_id
1 'polypeptide(L)'
;MILKQKQGNSTALKNKISLRSFMKLLQARPKWKILPNLLIDLQHLNEDTKSTHSSKVLRELTDKMEYDMVVVLRIDNILKTRLETLERSNLNNRRISEAYKEGTPFDRMRISITNGIRVKLRDLMNEFQSLRKRILLDHKKDLKMKCYTAIGEVPIGHVMIKMITGSLKVEFFDGKTESIIEDKTRHETVMDIEKFE
;
A
#
# COMPACT_ATOMS: atom_id res chain seq x y z
N MET A 1 48.01 -10.10 -34.94
CA MET A 1 48.10 -10.12 -33.47
C MET A 1 47.42 -8.90 -32.81
N ILE A 2 47.65 -7.68 -33.31
CA ILE A 2 47.11 -6.40 -32.77
C ILE A 2 45.56 -6.32 -32.79
N LEU A 3 44.90 -6.81 -33.84
CA LEU A 3 43.43 -6.77 -33.96
C LEU A 3 42.70 -7.59 -32.87
N LYS A 4 43.17 -8.82 -32.59
CA LYS A 4 42.60 -9.66 -31.52
C LYS A 4 42.78 -9.04 -30.13
N GLN A 5 43.91 -8.36 -29.89
CA GLN A 5 44.20 -7.68 -28.63
C GLN A 5 43.32 -6.44 -28.41
N LYS A 6 43.08 -5.66 -29.48
CA LYS A 6 42.17 -4.50 -29.46
C LYS A 6 40.70 -4.91 -29.23
N GLN A 7 40.30 -6.05 -29.79
CA GLN A 7 38.94 -6.61 -29.64
C GLN A 7 38.70 -7.22 -28.24
N GLY A 8 39.72 -7.85 -27.65
CA GLY A 8 39.70 -8.31 -26.26
C GLY A 8 39.56 -7.15 -25.25
N ASN A 9 40.31 -6.06 -25.44
CA ASN A 9 40.24 -4.88 -24.58
C ASN A 9 38.88 -4.16 -24.66
N SER A 10 38.27 -4.11 -25.85
CA SER A 10 36.93 -3.51 -26.04
C SER A 10 35.84 -4.31 -25.31
N THR A 11 35.88 -5.64 -25.37
CA THR A 11 34.89 -6.52 -24.73
C THR A 11 35.00 -6.47 -23.20
N ALA A 12 36.22 -6.47 -22.66
CA ALA A 12 36.45 -6.34 -21.22
C ALA A 12 35.92 -5.01 -20.66
N LEU A 13 36.11 -3.91 -21.40
CA LEU A 13 35.59 -2.59 -21.04
C LEU A 13 34.05 -2.56 -21.02
N LYS A 14 33.40 -3.13 -22.04
CA LYS A 14 31.93 -3.25 -22.10
C LYS A 14 31.36 -4.04 -20.92
N ASN A 15 32.01 -5.14 -20.55
CA ASN A 15 31.61 -5.97 -19.41
C ASN A 15 31.72 -5.20 -18.08
N LYS A 16 32.83 -4.49 -17.88
CA LYS A 16 33.06 -3.66 -16.69
C LYS A 16 32.02 -2.53 -16.57
N ILE A 17 31.67 -1.88 -17.68
CA ILE A 17 30.64 -0.84 -17.71
C ILE A 17 29.27 -1.43 -17.39
N SER A 18 28.90 -2.57 -17.97
CA SER A 18 27.61 -3.22 -17.71
C SER A 18 27.42 -3.59 -16.24
N LEU A 19 28.43 -4.22 -15.63
CA LEU A 19 28.40 -4.59 -14.21
C LEU A 19 28.29 -3.36 -13.30
N ARG A 20 29.04 -2.30 -13.58
CA ARG A 20 28.93 -1.03 -12.83
C ARG A 20 27.54 -0.41 -12.94
N SER A 21 26.97 -0.37 -14.14
CA SER A 21 25.62 0.17 -14.36
C SER A 21 24.57 -0.64 -13.59
N PHE A 22 24.67 -1.97 -13.61
CA PHE A 22 23.79 -2.84 -12.82
C PHE A 22 23.95 -2.60 -11.31
N MET A 23 25.18 -2.55 -10.80
CA MET A 23 25.44 -2.27 -9.39
C MET A 23 24.94 -0.89 -8.95
N LYS A 24 25.08 0.13 -9.79
CA LYS A 24 24.56 1.48 -9.51
C LYS A 24 23.03 1.50 -9.41
N LEU A 25 22.34 0.78 -10.29
CA LEU A 25 20.88 0.61 -10.22
C LEU A 25 20.47 -0.11 -8.92
N LEU A 26 21.23 -1.11 -8.48
CA LEU A 26 21.01 -1.80 -7.19
C LEU A 26 21.32 -0.91 -5.97
N GLN A 27 22.31 -0.03 -6.06
CA GLN A 27 22.75 0.85 -4.97
C GLN A 27 21.86 2.06 -4.74
N ALA A 28 20.86 2.31 -5.60
CA ALA A 28 19.78 3.28 -5.34
C ALA A 28 18.82 2.82 -4.21
N ARG A 29 19.39 2.21 -3.16
CA ARG A 29 18.80 1.57 -1.97
C ARG A 29 18.01 2.47 -1.01
N PRO A 30 18.15 3.81 -0.90
CA PRO A 30 17.52 4.52 0.21
C PRO A 30 16.00 4.33 0.25
N LYS A 31 15.32 4.28 -0.91
CA LYS A 31 13.86 4.10 -0.97
C LYS A 31 13.37 2.72 -0.50
N TRP A 32 14.20 1.68 -0.60
CA TRP A 32 13.86 0.32 -0.16
C TRP A 32 13.81 0.16 1.35
N LYS A 33 14.51 1.03 2.10
CA LYS A 33 14.48 1.05 3.56
C LYS A 33 13.31 1.87 4.11
N ILE A 34 12.77 2.79 3.32
CA ILE A 34 11.68 3.68 3.75
C ILE A 34 10.36 2.91 3.84
N LEU A 35 10.07 2.03 2.86
CA LEU A 35 8.79 1.33 2.82
C LEU A 35 8.51 0.48 4.07
N PRO A 36 9.42 -0.40 4.55
CA PRO A 36 9.18 -1.16 5.78
C PRO A 36 8.99 -0.29 7.03
N ASN A 37 9.74 0.80 7.14
CA ASN A 37 9.61 1.73 8.27
C ASN A 37 8.22 2.38 8.27
N LEU A 38 7.72 2.82 7.11
CA LEU A 38 6.37 3.37 7.00
C LEU A 38 5.28 2.35 7.37
N LEU A 39 5.49 1.05 7.09
CA LEU A 39 4.54 0.02 7.51
C LEU A 39 4.53 -0.16 9.03
N ILE A 40 5.70 -0.13 9.66
CA ILE A 40 5.83 -0.16 11.12
C ILE A 40 5.16 1.08 11.73
N ASP A 41 5.46 2.27 11.21
CA ASP A 41 4.87 3.54 11.66
C ASP A 41 3.34 3.52 11.54
N LEU A 42 2.82 3.06 10.39
CA LEU A 42 1.38 2.94 10.14
C LEU A 42 0.71 1.95 11.11
N GLN A 43 1.41 0.87 11.49
CA GLN A 43 0.92 -0.06 12.50
C GLN A 43 0.90 0.57 13.90
N HIS A 44 1.94 1.31 14.28
CA HIS A 44 1.95 2.03 15.56
C HIS A 44 0.84 3.07 15.64
N LEU A 45 0.65 3.88 14.60
CA LEU A 45 -0.43 4.86 14.53
C LEU A 45 -1.81 4.20 14.70
N ASN A 46 -2.03 3.02 14.10
CA ASN A 46 -3.28 2.27 14.29
C ASN A 46 -3.48 1.84 15.75
N GLU A 47 -2.43 1.35 16.42
CA GLU A 47 -2.55 0.98 17.84
C GLU A 47 -2.76 2.21 18.73
N ASP A 48 -2.12 3.35 18.44
CA ASP A 48 -2.32 4.61 19.16
C ASP A 48 -3.76 5.12 19.02
N THR A 49 -4.41 4.91 17.87
CA THR A 49 -5.82 5.30 17.69
C THR A 49 -6.79 4.49 18.56
N LYS A 50 -6.41 3.28 18.97
CA LYS A 50 -7.26 2.42 19.82
C LYS A 50 -7.21 2.81 21.29
N SER A 51 -6.10 3.40 21.74
CA SER A 51 -5.88 3.81 23.13
C SER A 51 -6.19 5.29 23.38
N THR A 52 -6.33 6.09 22.32
CA THR A 52 -6.59 7.53 22.41
C THR A 52 -8.09 7.82 22.53
N HIS A 53 -8.46 8.63 23.53
CA HIS A 53 -9.85 9.08 23.74
C HIS A 53 -10.13 10.52 23.31
N SER A 54 -9.08 11.29 22.97
CA SER A 54 -9.22 12.67 22.50
C SER A 54 -9.60 12.72 21.02
N SER A 55 -10.77 13.28 20.70
CA SER A 55 -11.26 13.41 19.32
C SER A 55 -10.32 14.23 18.42
N LYS A 56 -9.66 15.25 18.98
CA LYS A 56 -8.65 16.06 18.27
C LYS A 56 -7.44 15.22 17.87
N VAL A 57 -6.89 14.47 18.82
CA VAL A 57 -5.70 13.62 18.59
C VAL A 57 -6.05 12.47 17.64
N LEU A 58 -7.23 11.87 17.78
CA LEU A 58 -7.70 10.84 16.85
C LEU A 58 -7.77 11.34 15.40
N ARG A 59 -8.22 12.58 15.18
CA ARG A 59 -8.21 13.18 13.83
C ARG A 59 -6.80 13.35 13.29
N GLU A 60 -5.89 13.91 14.09
CA GLU A 60 -4.48 14.09 13.71
C GLU A 60 -3.79 12.76 13.38
N LEU A 61 -4.04 11.70 14.16
CA LEU A 61 -3.53 10.35 13.88
C LEU A 61 -4.12 9.78 12.59
N THR A 62 -5.42 9.99 12.34
CA THR A 62 -6.09 9.53 11.12
C THR A 62 -5.56 10.23 9.87
N ASP A 63 -5.39 11.56 9.92
CA ASP A 63 -4.83 12.35 8.83
C ASP A 63 -3.39 11.90 8.52
N LYS A 64 -2.60 11.60 9.56
CA LYS A 64 -1.24 11.06 9.40
C LYS A 64 -1.23 9.66 8.78
N MET A 65 -2.12 8.77 9.21
CA MET A 65 -2.26 7.44 8.61
C MET A 65 -2.64 7.52 7.13
N GLU A 66 -3.58 8.40 6.76
CA GLU A 66 -3.98 8.60 5.37
C GLU A 66 -2.81 9.11 4.52
N TYR A 67 -2.05 10.08 5.04
CA TYR A 67 -0.82 10.56 4.41
C TYR A 67 0.20 9.42 4.20
N ASP A 68 0.48 8.63 5.24
CA ASP A 68 1.45 7.53 5.16
C ASP A 68 1.01 6.46 4.15
N MET A 69 -0.29 6.16 4.05
CA MET A 69 -0.83 5.27 3.02
C MET A 69 -0.54 5.79 1.60
N VAL A 70 -0.72 7.09 1.36
CA VAL A 70 -0.40 7.72 0.07
C VAL A 70 1.10 7.65 -0.22
N VAL A 71 1.94 7.91 0.78
CA VAL A 71 3.41 7.84 0.65
C VAL A 71 3.86 6.41 0.30
N VAL A 72 3.30 5.39 0.95
CA VAL A 72 3.55 3.97 0.65
C VAL A 72 3.28 3.67 -0.82
N LEU A 73 2.11 4.06 -1.34
CA LEU A 73 1.74 3.84 -2.74
C LEU A 73 2.67 4.58 -3.72
N ARG A 74 3.09 5.80 -3.37
CA ARG A 74 4.05 6.57 -4.18
C ARG A 74 5.41 5.88 -4.23
N ILE A 75 5.89 5.37 -3.10
CA ILE A 75 7.17 4.65 -3.03
C ILE A 75 7.09 3.36 -3.82
N ASP A 76 6.02 2.59 -3.69
CA ASP A 76 5.78 1.36 -4.46
C ASP A 76 5.89 1.60 -5.97
N ASN A 77 5.21 2.62 -6.49
CA ASN A 77 5.29 2.99 -7.91
C ASN A 77 6.73 3.31 -8.35
N ILE A 78 7.47 4.06 -7.54
CA ILE A 78 8.88 4.37 -7.83
C ILE A 78 9.74 3.11 -7.85
N LEU A 79 9.49 2.17 -6.92
CA LEU A 79 10.23 0.91 -6.84
C LEU A 79 9.90 -0.02 -8.02
N LYS A 80 8.63 -0.07 -8.45
CA LYS A 80 8.19 -0.79 -9.66
C LYS A 80 8.89 -0.28 -10.91
N THR A 81 8.89 1.03 -11.17
CA THR A 81 9.56 1.61 -12.34
C THR A 81 11.07 1.31 -12.35
N ARG A 82 11.70 1.33 -11.16
CA ARG A 82 13.12 0.95 -11.01
C ARG A 82 13.36 -0.53 -11.30
N LEU A 83 12.47 -1.39 -10.81
CA LEU A 83 12.54 -2.82 -11.07
C LEU A 83 12.40 -3.12 -12.56
N GLU A 84 11.44 -2.51 -13.25
CA GLU A 84 11.27 -2.62 -14.70
C GLU A 84 12.52 -2.15 -15.47
N THR A 85 13.17 -1.09 -15.00
CA THR A 85 14.43 -0.61 -15.57
C THR A 85 15.55 -1.64 -15.40
N LEU A 86 15.60 -2.31 -14.25
CA LEU A 86 16.56 -3.37 -13.96
C LEU A 86 16.32 -4.60 -14.84
N GLU A 87 15.05 -4.99 -15.02
CA GLU A 87 14.64 -6.08 -15.90
C GLU A 87 15.01 -5.79 -17.37
N ARG A 88 14.72 -4.59 -17.87
CA ARG A 88 15.17 -4.16 -19.20
C ARG A 88 16.68 -4.17 -19.33
N SER A 89 17.42 -3.73 -18.31
CA SER A 89 18.88 -3.77 -18.28
C SER A 89 19.41 -5.21 -18.39
N ASN A 90 18.75 -6.18 -17.74
CA ASN A 90 19.13 -7.58 -17.84
C ASN A 90 18.90 -8.14 -19.24
N LEU A 91 17.75 -7.85 -19.86
CA LEU A 91 17.47 -8.27 -21.24
C LEU A 91 18.47 -7.67 -22.23
N ASN A 92 18.79 -6.39 -22.10
CA ASN A 92 19.76 -5.70 -22.96
C ASN A 92 21.19 -6.22 -22.76
N ASN A 93 21.54 -6.63 -21.54
CA ASN A 93 22.85 -7.16 -21.21
C ASN A 93 23.19 -8.42 -22.03
N ARG A 94 22.18 -9.22 -22.40
CA ARG A 94 22.34 -10.43 -23.23
C ARG A 94 22.90 -10.16 -24.63
N ARG A 95 22.82 -8.92 -25.10
CA ARG A 95 23.33 -8.49 -26.42
C ARG A 95 24.77 -7.97 -26.37
N ILE A 96 25.37 -7.84 -25.19
CA ILE A 96 26.68 -7.18 -25.03
C ILE A 96 27.84 -8.10 -25.43
N SER A 97 27.84 -9.35 -24.97
CA SER A 97 28.88 -10.34 -25.26
C SER A 97 28.40 -11.76 -24.98
N GLU A 98 29.14 -12.76 -25.48
CA GLU A 98 28.82 -14.18 -25.28
C GLU A 98 28.77 -14.58 -23.80
N ALA A 99 29.60 -13.93 -22.97
CA ALA A 99 29.61 -14.14 -21.53
C ALA A 99 28.29 -13.74 -20.82
N TYR A 100 27.44 -12.94 -21.47
CA TYR A 100 26.16 -12.48 -20.94
C TYR A 100 24.95 -13.08 -21.62
N LYS A 101 25.13 -14.04 -22.53
CA LYS A 101 24.02 -14.73 -23.16
C LYS A 101 23.08 -15.32 -22.12
N GLU A 102 21.85 -15.54 -22.55
CA GLU A 102 20.84 -16.16 -21.73
C GLU A 102 21.35 -17.49 -21.14
N GLY A 103 21.12 -17.67 -19.85
CA GLY A 103 21.52 -18.88 -19.14
C GLY A 103 22.99 -18.93 -18.71
N THR A 104 23.83 -17.94 -19.02
CA THR A 104 25.20 -17.88 -18.46
C THR A 104 25.18 -17.60 -16.96
N PRO A 105 26.25 -17.92 -16.20
CA PRO A 105 26.32 -17.60 -14.78
C PRO A 105 26.05 -16.13 -14.46
N PHE A 106 26.50 -15.21 -15.31
CA PHE A 106 26.24 -13.77 -15.16
C PHE A 106 24.77 -13.41 -15.40
N ASP A 107 24.13 -13.98 -16.43
CA ASP A 107 22.69 -13.78 -16.68
C ASP A 107 21.86 -14.33 -15.51
N ARG A 108 22.11 -15.58 -15.10
CA ARG A 108 21.43 -16.21 -13.95
C ARG A 108 21.58 -15.42 -12.66
N MET A 109 22.78 -14.92 -12.37
CA MET A 109 23.02 -14.07 -11.19
C MET A 109 22.17 -12.81 -11.23
N ARG A 110 22.15 -12.08 -12.36
CA ARG A 110 21.39 -10.84 -12.49
C ARG A 110 19.88 -11.06 -12.39
N ILE A 111 19.38 -12.12 -13.03
CA ILE A 111 17.97 -12.53 -12.95
C ILE A 111 17.59 -12.92 -11.53
N SER A 112 18.41 -13.73 -10.84
CA SER A 112 18.17 -14.14 -9.46
C SER A 112 18.07 -12.95 -8.50
N ILE A 113 19.03 -12.01 -8.58
CA ILE A 113 19.01 -10.78 -7.77
C ILE A 113 17.74 -9.96 -8.05
N THR A 114 17.39 -9.79 -9.32
CA THR A 114 16.23 -8.99 -9.74
C THR A 114 14.92 -9.64 -9.29
N ASN A 115 14.81 -10.97 -9.42
CA ASN A 115 13.67 -11.73 -8.93
C ASN A 115 13.54 -11.64 -7.40
N GLY A 116 14.64 -11.70 -6.65
CA GLY A 116 14.62 -11.51 -5.19
C GLY A 116 14.07 -10.14 -4.80
N ILE A 117 14.42 -9.09 -5.54
CA ILE A 117 13.89 -7.73 -5.33
C ILE A 117 12.39 -7.69 -5.64
N ARG A 118 11.95 -8.31 -6.75
CA ARG A 118 10.54 -8.40 -7.13
C ARG A 118 9.70 -9.07 -6.05
N VAL A 119 10.16 -10.22 -5.55
CA VAL A 119 9.49 -10.98 -4.48
C VAL A 119 9.39 -10.11 -3.23
N LYS A 120 10.50 -9.49 -2.80
CA LYS A 120 10.50 -8.63 -1.61
C LYS A 120 9.53 -7.46 -1.71
N LEU A 121 9.43 -6.80 -2.86
CA LEU A 121 8.48 -5.70 -3.06
C LEU A 121 7.04 -6.20 -2.95
N ARG A 122 6.73 -7.33 -3.60
CA ARG A 122 5.41 -7.95 -3.54
C ARG A 122 5.02 -8.31 -2.11
N ASP A 123 5.93 -8.91 -1.35
CA ASP A 123 5.64 -9.35 0.01
C ASP A 123 5.36 -8.14 0.93
N LEU A 124 6.15 -7.07 0.83
CA LEU A 124 5.90 -5.81 1.54
C LEU A 124 4.56 -5.18 1.15
N MET A 125 4.21 -5.20 -0.13
CA MET A 125 2.92 -4.66 -0.58
C MET A 125 1.74 -5.52 -0.15
N ASN A 126 1.90 -6.85 -0.04
CA ASN A 126 0.88 -7.74 0.51
C ASN A 126 0.67 -7.47 2.02
N GLU A 127 1.75 -7.24 2.75
CA GLU A 127 1.71 -6.84 4.16
C GLU A 127 0.97 -5.50 4.31
N PHE A 128 1.30 -4.50 3.49
CA PHE A 128 0.59 -3.22 3.45
C PHE A 128 -0.91 -3.38 3.22
N GLN A 129 -1.32 -4.18 2.22
CA GLN A 129 -2.73 -4.41 1.94
C GLN A 129 -3.44 -5.10 3.11
N SER A 130 -2.76 -6.02 3.79
CA SER A 130 -3.29 -6.70 4.98
C SER A 130 -3.45 -5.73 6.15
N LEU A 131 -2.45 -4.88 6.39
CA LEU A 131 -2.49 -3.82 7.40
C LEU A 131 -3.62 -2.82 7.11
N ARG A 132 -3.76 -2.34 5.86
CA ARG A 132 -4.84 -1.43 5.45
C ARG A 132 -6.23 -2.02 5.72
N LYS A 133 -6.42 -3.31 5.39
CA LYS A 133 -7.68 -4.02 5.69
C LYS A 133 -7.94 -4.10 7.19
N ARG A 134 -6.90 -4.40 8.00
CA ARG A 134 -7.00 -4.45 9.46
C ARG A 134 -7.39 -3.10 10.05
N ILE A 135 -6.74 -2.01 9.63
CA ILE A 135 -7.07 -0.64 10.05
C ILE A 135 -8.54 -0.32 9.77
N LEU A 136 -9.03 -0.65 8.57
CA LEU A 136 -10.43 -0.42 8.19
C LEU A 136 -11.40 -1.24 9.05
N LEU A 137 -11.07 -2.50 9.34
CA LEU A 137 -11.88 -3.37 10.18
C LEU A 137 -11.92 -2.87 11.63
N ASP A 138 -10.78 -2.44 12.16
CA ASP A 138 -10.66 -1.87 13.50
C ASP A 138 -11.50 -0.60 13.63
N HIS A 139 -11.39 0.33 12.66
CA HIS A 139 -12.20 1.55 12.62
C HIS A 139 -13.71 1.24 12.53
N LYS A 140 -14.10 0.27 11.68
CA LYS A 140 -15.50 -0.16 11.58
C LYS A 140 -16.02 -0.75 12.90
N LYS A 141 -15.20 -1.52 13.61
CA LYS A 141 -15.55 -2.11 14.91
C LYS A 141 -15.73 -1.02 15.97
N ASP A 142 -14.82 -0.04 16.00
CA ASP A 142 -14.90 1.10 16.92
C ASP A 142 -16.17 1.93 16.69
N LEU A 143 -16.49 2.27 15.45
CA LEU A 143 -17.71 3.01 15.13
C LEU A 143 -18.98 2.24 15.52
N LYS A 144 -19.03 0.93 15.28
CA LYS A 144 -20.15 0.08 15.70
C LYS A 144 -20.33 0.08 17.21
N MET A 145 -19.24 -0.05 17.95
CA MET A 145 -19.27 -0.02 19.41
C MET A 145 -19.80 1.33 19.91
N LYS A 146 -19.28 2.43 19.40
CA LYS A 146 -19.72 3.79 19.78
C LYS A 146 -21.19 4.03 19.45
N CYS A 147 -21.68 3.58 18.29
CA CYS A 147 -23.09 3.70 17.93
C CYS A 147 -23.98 2.85 18.84
N TYR A 148 -23.57 1.61 19.15
CA TYR A 148 -24.33 0.76 20.05
C TYR A 148 -24.40 1.35 21.46
N THR A 149 -23.30 1.89 21.98
CA THR A 149 -23.30 2.55 23.30
C THR A 149 -24.13 3.83 23.32
N ALA A 150 -24.15 4.60 22.22
CA ALA A 150 -24.88 5.87 22.15
C ALA A 150 -26.39 5.70 21.84
N ILE A 151 -26.75 4.75 20.98
CA ILE A 151 -28.10 4.60 20.38
C ILE A 151 -28.76 3.29 20.80
N GLY A 152 -28.00 2.28 21.25
CA GLY A 152 -28.49 0.93 21.51
C GLY A 152 -28.60 0.05 20.25
N GLU A 153 -28.33 0.59 19.06
CA GLU A 153 -28.47 -0.11 17.79
C GLU A 153 -27.15 -0.17 16.99
N VAL A 154 -27.01 -1.21 16.16
CA VAL A 154 -25.89 -1.34 15.22
C VAL A 154 -26.23 -0.63 13.89
N PRO A 155 -25.34 0.22 13.35
CA PRO A 155 -25.60 0.92 12.09
C PRO A 155 -25.85 -0.01 10.90
N ILE A 156 -26.88 0.31 10.12
CA ILE A 156 -27.17 -0.33 8.83
C ILE A 156 -25.99 -0.07 7.86
N GLY A 157 -25.76 -0.99 6.91
CA GLY A 157 -24.59 -0.95 6.01
C GLY A 157 -24.34 0.40 5.31
N HIS A 158 -25.37 1.09 4.84
CA HIS A 158 -25.21 2.39 4.17
C HIS A 158 -24.83 3.52 5.16
N VAL A 159 -25.38 3.51 6.38
CA VAL A 159 -25.03 4.45 7.45
C VAL A 159 -23.58 4.24 7.88
N MET A 160 -23.17 2.97 8.00
CA MET A 160 -21.80 2.59 8.30
C MET A 160 -20.80 3.14 7.28
N ILE A 161 -21.14 3.06 5.98
CA ILE A 161 -20.30 3.63 4.90
C ILE A 161 -20.18 5.14 5.07
N LYS A 162 -21.31 5.85 5.30
CA LYS A 162 -21.30 7.30 5.51
C LYS A 162 -20.47 7.73 6.72
N MET A 163 -20.46 6.93 7.79
CA MET A 163 -19.62 7.17 8.97
C MET A 163 -18.14 6.96 8.66
N ILE A 164 -17.79 5.88 7.95
CA ILE A 164 -16.41 5.58 7.56
C ILE A 164 -15.84 6.67 6.64
N THR A 165 -16.64 7.22 5.73
CA THR A 165 -16.22 8.33 4.85
C THR A 165 -16.18 9.69 5.56
N GLY A 166 -16.54 9.75 6.84
CA GLY A 166 -16.62 11.00 7.60
C GLY A 166 -17.80 11.90 7.21
N SER A 167 -18.68 11.46 6.31
CA SER A 167 -19.87 12.20 5.89
C SER A 167 -20.99 12.23 6.93
N LEU A 168 -20.93 11.36 7.94
CA LEU A 168 -21.84 11.31 9.08
C LEU A 168 -21.05 11.12 10.38
N LYS A 169 -21.25 11.99 11.38
CA LYS A 169 -20.58 11.89 12.68
C LYS A 169 -21.39 11.06 13.66
N VAL A 170 -20.72 10.32 14.55
CA VAL A 170 -21.39 9.58 15.63
C VAL A 170 -22.05 10.53 16.63
N GLU A 171 -21.45 11.70 16.88
CA GLU A 171 -22.04 12.80 17.68
C GLU A 171 -23.37 13.34 17.11
N PHE A 172 -23.68 13.07 15.83
CA PHE A 172 -24.97 13.46 15.24
C PHE A 172 -26.16 12.75 15.91
N PHE A 173 -25.90 11.65 16.61
CA PHE A 173 -26.93 10.88 17.31
C PHE A 173 -27.16 11.34 18.76
N ASP A 174 -26.32 12.21 19.31
CA ASP A 174 -26.40 12.69 20.69
C ASP A 174 -27.46 13.80 20.90
N GLY A 175 -28.58 13.72 20.16
CA GLY A 175 -29.66 14.73 20.25
C GLY A 175 -30.61 14.86 19.06
N LYS A 176 -30.45 14.05 18.00
CA LYS A 176 -31.41 13.97 16.85
C LYS A 176 -32.05 12.60 16.70
N THR A 177 -32.19 11.87 17.81
CA THR A 177 -32.78 10.53 17.87
C THR A 177 -34.23 10.54 17.36
N GLU A 178 -34.97 11.62 17.56
CA GLU A 178 -36.36 11.73 17.10
C GLU A 178 -36.47 11.72 15.57
N SER A 179 -35.69 12.52 14.84
CA SER A 179 -35.88 12.66 13.39
C SER A 179 -35.46 11.42 12.56
N ILE A 180 -34.41 10.69 12.96
CA ILE A 180 -33.95 9.51 12.20
C ILE A 180 -34.83 8.29 12.51
N ILE A 181 -35.30 8.15 13.76
CA ILE A 181 -36.25 7.09 14.14
C ILE A 181 -37.62 7.36 13.53
N GLU A 182 -38.07 8.62 13.50
CA GLU A 182 -39.33 9.02 12.88
C GLU A 182 -39.31 8.78 11.35
N ASP A 183 -38.18 9.03 10.67
CA ASP A 183 -38.03 8.67 9.25
C ASP A 183 -38.05 7.14 9.02
N LYS A 184 -37.47 6.34 9.92
CA LYS A 184 -37.49 4.87 9.83
C LYS A 184 -38.90 4.31 10.07
N THR A 185 -39.64 4.83 11.06
CA THR A 185 -41.04 4.45 11.32
C THR A 185 -41.98 4.93 10.23
N ARG A 186 -41.77 6.13 9.64
CA ARG A 186 -42.50 6.57 8.44
C ARG A 186 -42.21 5.66 7.24
N HIS A 187 -40.97 5.26 7.02
CA HIS A 187 -40.63 4.41 5.89
C HIS A 187 -41.19 2.98 6.04
N GLU A 188 -41.16 2.41 7.25
CA GLU A 188 -41.80 1.11 7.52
C GLU A 188 -43.33 1.18 7.38
N THR A 189 -43.98 2.23 7.88
CA THR A 189 -45.44 2.41 7.73
C THR A 189 -45.87 2.66 6.28
N VAL A 190 -45.09 3.39 5.48
CA VAL A 190 -45.36 3.55 4.04
C VAL A 190 -45.25 2.21 3.30
N MET A 191 -44.23 1.39 3.61
CA MET A 191 -44.06 0.06 3.02
C MET A 191 -45.18 -0.93 3.39
N ASP A 192 -45.83 -0.74 4.54
CA ASP A 192 -46.95 -1.58 4.97
C ASP A 192 -48.29 -1.11 4.37
N ILE A 193 -48.45 0.18 4.04
CA ILE A 193 -49.63 0.69 3.33
C ILE A 193 -49.63 0.22 1.87
N GLU A 194 -48.48 0.17 1.21
CA GLU A 194 -48.34 -0.33 -0.18
C GLU A 194 -48.59 -1.84 -0.34
N LYS A 195 -48.77 -2.59 0.76
CA LYS A 195 -49.13 -4.02 0.71
C LYS A 195 -50.63 -4.29 0.76
N PHE A 196 -51.46 -3.26 0.88
CA PHE A 196 -52.93 -3.39 0.96
C PHE A 196 -53.70 -2.69 -0.16
N GLU A 197 -53.01 -2.26 -1.23
CA GLU A 197 -53.62 -1.95 -2.55
C GLU A 197 -53.26 -3.04 -3.58
#